data_AF-A0A915ZAT8-F1
#
_entry.id   AF-A0A915ZAT8-F1
#
_cell.length_a   1.000
_cell.length_b   1.000
_cell.length_c   1.000
_cell.angle_alpha   90.00
_cell.angle_beta   90.00
_cell.angle_gamma   90.00
#
_symmetry.space_group_name_H-M   'P 1'
#
loop_
_entity.id
_entity.type
_entity.pdbx_description
1 polymer ?
#
loop_
_entity_poly.entity_id
_entity_poly.type
_entity_poly.pdbx_seq_one_letter_code
_entity_poly.pdbx_strand_id
1 'polypeptide(L)'
;MIQYEVPISGDNIDKYFAKGNRYNISYQRIKRIKDRIKLDSSNNIHVYIDGSVINNGSENITSIFGITIYDDKERLIDKYFSTIEQWLTSTKAETMAFFVALLLINEDKNFIIYTDSSNVIKNYELLTNKWLSTTTRDILKFNKNNALWFNIKEILDSFTQQLDVIKVKSHSNNKLHNELDEEIRGWYDMEDRLANTLIIYNTEQYKFPIMWNNYIIEMNLRRFIRLLTRTQGLEKFLNLNRNWRYRLLDVKWEIVFSYINKQVIGETTYKTDKFICKQKRMKIQRLIEEIPTIELMKKSSYEIYQDFKCVFCYKKKEDFHHVWTCRHNRKILKQIIKRTIDKLIRLLKEYGATVDENKILTDINKFDIFFPKFRKDKFNFIDLIKGIFPKQLYDYIEKLEVIGKKNIVSLGTELLQYVMDETKQHIWLPRCEKLKIIEKRHGITEKDKKKSDSNVGKEKQEDILQRPINLFGRYEDLEGVKEYILFGKEILDFTVVVNRVGKI
;
A
#
# COMPACT_ATOMS: atom_id res chain seq x y z
N MET A 1 37.71 -24.21 6.06
CA MET A 1 37.64 -24.60 7.48
C MET A 1 38.51 -23.62 8.24
N ILE A 2 37.91 -22.52 8.71
CA ILE A 2 38.55 -21.54 9.59
C ILE A 2 37.55 -21.40 10.73
N GLN A 3 37.82 -22.10 11.84
CA GLN A 3 37.07 -21.95 13.09
C GLN A 3 37.46 -20.61 13.68
N TYR A 4 36.53 -19.66 13.68
CA TYR A 4 36.57 -18.59 14.66
C TYR A 4 35.88 -19.12 15.91
N GLU A 5 36.67 -19.38 16.96
CA GLU A 5 36.15 -19.54 18.31
C GLU A 5 35.40 -18.26 18.68
N VAL A 6 34.09 -18.39 18.90
CA VAL A 6 33.25 -17.32 19.44
C VAL A 6 33.46 -17.33 20.96
N PRO A 7 34.00 -16.26 21.59
CA PRO A 7 34.12 -16.22 23.04
C PRO A 7 32.73 -16.06 23.67
N ILE A 8 32.32 -17.04 24.49
CA ILE A 8 31.03 -17.13 25.19
C ILE A 8 31.03 -16.30 26.49
N SER A 9 31.58 -15.08 26.49
CA SER A 9 31.58 -14.25 27.72
C SER A 9 31.56 -12.73 27.49
N GLY A 10 30.83 -12.26 26.48
CA GLY A 10 30.56 -10.83 26.28
C GLY A 10 29.17 -10.43 26.79
N ASP A 11 29.03 -9.25 27.40
CA ASP A 11 27.74 -8.66 27.77
C ASP A 11 26.82 -8.59 26.53
N ASN A 12 25.56 -9.03 26.64
CA ASN A 12 24.61 -9.07 25.51
C ASN A 12 24.52 -7.73 24.76
N ILE A 13 24.76 -6.61 25.44
CA ILE A 13 24.80 -5.26 24.86
C ILE A 13 25.85 -5.15 23.73
N ASP A 14 27.01 -5.79 23.87
CA ASP A 14 28.11 -5.74 22.88
C ASP A 14 27.79 -6.47 21.57
N LYS A 15 26.85 -7.43 21.63
CA LYS A 15 26.45 -8.27 20.49
C LYS A 15 25.42 -7.57 19.60
N TYR A 16 24.50 -6.80 20.19
CA TYR A 16 23.32 -6.32 19.48
C TYR A 16 23.32 -4.84 19.09
N PHE A 17 24.26 -4.02 19.60
CA PHE A 17 24.38 -2.62 19.19
C PHE A 17 25.58 -2.37 18.28
N ALA A 18 25.39 -1.55 17.26
CA ALA A 18 26.46 -1.16 16.35
C ALA A 18 27.55 -0.35 17.09
N LYS A 19 28.79 -0.86 17.13
CA LYS A 19 29.96 -0.12 17.68
C LYS A 19 30.45 1.02 16.78
N GLY A 20 29.63 1.48 15.84
CA GLY A 20 29.97 2.50 14.85
C GLY A 20 30.27 3.84 15.50
N ASN A 21 31.54 4.23 15.44
CA ASN A 21 32.15 5.44 16.00
C ASN A 21 32.10 5.56 17.54
N ARG A 22 33.10 6.24 18.12
CA ARG A 22 33.32 6.46 19.57
C ARG A 22 32.18 7.20 20.30
N TYR A 23 31.03 7.39 19.65
CA TYR A 23 29.89 8.21 20.05
C TYR A 23 28.54 7.50 19.88
N ASN A 24 28.46 6.16 19.96
CA ASN A 24 27.15 5.53 20.14
C ASN A 24 26.64 5.81 21.58
N ILE A 25 26.01 6.98 21.74
CA ILE A 25 25.46 7.49 23.01
C ILE A 25 24.49 6.48 23.62
N SER A 26 23.70 5.79 22.80
CA SER A 26 22.74 4.76 23.21
C SER A 26 23.44 3.59 23.91
N TYR A 27 24.50 3.03 23.32
CA TYR A 27 25.28 1.93 23.94
C TYR A 27 25.84 2.33 25.31
N GLN A 28 26.49 3.50 25.39
CA GLN A 28 27.11 3.95 26.65
C GLN A 28 26.06 4.25 27.72
N ARG A 29 24.92 4.82 27.33
CA ARG A 29 23.83 5.15 28.25
C ARG A 29 23.17 3.88 28.80
N ILE A 30 22.88 2.90 27.96
CA ILE A 30 22.31 1.60 28.38
C ILE A 30 23.25 0.89 29.35
N LYS A 31 24.57 0.89 29.08
CA LYS A 31 25.56 0.29 29.99
C LYS A 31 25.61 0.99 31.35
N ARG A 32 25.61 2.32 31.37
CA ARG A 32 25.55 3.11 32.62
C ARG A 32 24.29 2.82 33.44
N ILE A 33 23.14 2.69 32.76
CA ILE A 33 21.88 2.32 33.41
C ILE A 33 22.01 0.92 34.03
N LYS A 34 22.54 -0.05 33.29
CA LYS A 34 22.78 -1.41 33.79
C LYS A 34 23.67 -1.43 35.03
N ASP A 35 24.74 -0.64 35.05
CA ASP A 35 25.64 -0.50 36.20
C ASP A 35 24.94 0.13 37.41
N ARG A 36 24.09 1.15 37.20
CA ARG A 36 23.27 1.76 38.28
C ARG A 36 22.29 0.76 38.87
N ILE A 37 21.64 -0.05 38.04
CA ILE A 37 20.74 -1.11 38.51
C ILE A 37 21.50 -2.12 39.38
N LYS A 38 22.74 -2.47 39.02
CA LYS A 38 23.57 -3.38 39.84
C LYS A 38 23.93 -2.80 41.21
N LEU A 39 24.19 -1.49 41.28
CA LEU A 39 24.54 -0.80 42.52
C LEU A 39 23.36 -0.58 43.47
N ASP A 40 22.14 -0.64 42.96
CA ASP A 40 20.94 -0.46 43.77
C ASP A 40 20.75 -1.62 44.78
N SER A 41 20.21 -1.35 45.96
CA SER A 41 20.03 -2.37 47.01
C SER A 41 18.78 -3.24 46.84
N SER A 42 17.86 -2.88 45.96
CA SER A 42 16.61 -3.63 45.75
C SER A 42 16.82 -4.93 45.00
N ASN A 43 16.04 -5.93 45.40
CA ASN A 43 16.02 -7.26 44.79
C ASN A 43 15.07 -7.32 43.61
N ASN A 44 13.93 -6.59 43.65
CA ASN A 44 13.04 -6.49 42.50
C ASN A 44 13.20 -5.13 41.82
N ILE A 45 13.25 -5.17 40.50
CA ILE A 45 13.38 -4.03 39.62
C ILE A 45 12.15 -3.97 38.72
N HIS A 46 11.42 -2.87 38.82
CA HIS A 46 10.19 -2.63 38.06
C HIS A 46 10.52 -1.78 36.83
N VAL A 47 10.27 -2.32 35.65
CA VAL A 47 10.58 -1.66 34.37
C VAL A 47 9.29 -1.38 33.62
N TYR A 48 9.00 -0.12 33.35
CA TYR A 48 7.86 0.30 32.54
C TYR A 48 8.37 0.67 31.15
N ILE A 49 7.69 0.18 30.12
CA ILE A 49 8.04 0.41 28.73
C ILE A 49 6.83 0.91 27.95
N ASP A 50 7.07 1.88 27.07
CA ASP A 50 6.07 2.39 26.14
C ASP A 50 6.74 2.93 24.86
N GLY A 51 5.96 3.07 23.79
CA GLY A 51 6.41 3.57 22.51
C GLY A 51 5.30 4.26 21.73
N SER A 52 5.65 5.43 21.17
CA SER A 52 4.69 6.27 20.45
C SER A 52 5.21 6.62 19.05
N VAL A 53 4.28 7.04 18.19
CA VAL A 53 4.56 7.56 16.85
C VAL A 53 3.64 8.75 16.56
N ILE A 54 4.18 9.82 15.98
CA ILE A 54 3.42 10.98 15.49
C ILE A 54 3.62 11.16 13.98
N ASN A 55 2.74 11.96 13.36
CA ASN A 55 2.83 12.35 11.94
C ASN A 55 2.95 11.16 10.97
N ASN A 56 2.33 10.03 11.31
CA ASN A 56 2.40 8.81 10.53
C ASN A 56 1.87 9.02 9.10
N GLY A 57 2.59 8.53 8.09
CA GLY A 57 2.28 8.76 6.69
C GLY A 57 2.83 10.08 6.11
N SER A 58 3.72 10.76 6.83
CA SER A 58 4.42 11.96 6.35
C SER A 58 5.93 11.81 6.45
N GLU A 59 6.67 12.70 5.79
CA GLU A 59 8.14 12.73 5.89
C GLU A 59 8.64 13.18 7.27
N ASN A 60 7.78 13.82 8.06
CA ASN A 60 8.06 14.26 9.43
C ASN A 60 7.61 13.22 10.47
N ILE A 61 7.50 11.95 10.07
CA ILE A 61 7.17 10.86 10.98
C ILE A 61 8.28 10.72 12.03
N THR A 62 7.86 10.64 13.29
CA THR A 62 8.79 10.47 14.40
C THR A 62 8.28 9.35 15.27
N SER A 63 9.19 8.45 15.67
CA SER A 63 8.88 7.39 16.62
C SER A 63 9.87 7.42 17.79
N ILE A 64 9.32 7.51 19.00
CA ILE A 64 10.08 7.56 20.25
C ILE A 64 9.63 6.38 21.11
N PHE A 65 10.60 5.74 21.75
CA PHE A 65 10.34 4.76 22.79
C PHE A 65 10.99 5.17 24.10
N GLY A 66 10.37 4.77 25.20
CA GLY A 66 10.77 5.15 26.54
C GLY A 66 10.80 3.96 27.49
N ILE A 67 11.71 4.04 28.46
CA ILE A 67 11.88 3.05 29.53
C ILE A 67 12.13 3.81 30.83
N THR A 68 11.36 3.50 31.86
CA THR A 68 11.54 4.02 33.22
C THR A 68 11.71 2.87 34.19
N ILE A 69 12.67 2.98 35.09
CA ILE A 69 13.14 1.89 35.93
C ILE A 69 13.04 2.31 37.39
N TYR A 70 12.39 1.49 38.20
CA TYR A 70 12.12 1.76 39.61
C TYR A 70 12.59 0.62 40.50
N ASP A 71 12.91 0.96 41.75
CA ASP A 71 13.21 0.01 42.82
C ASP A 71 11.92 -0.49 43.52
N ASP A 72 12.06 -1.36 44.52
CA ASP A 72 10.93 -1.90 45.32
C ASP A 72 10.12 -0.82 46.05
N LYS A 73 10.69 0.38 46.24
CA LYS A 73 10.07 1.51 46.93
C LYS A 73 9.48 2.53 45.96
N GLU A 74 9.32 2.15 44.69
CA GLU A 74 8.87 3.01 43.59
C GLU A 74 9.76 4.24 43.39
N ARG A 75 11.03 4.19 43.81
CA ARG A 75 11.99 5.27 43.58
C ARG A 75 12.62 5.06 42.20
N LEU A 76 12.67 6.14 41.44
CA LEU A 76 13.25 6.14 40.12
C LEU A 76 14.76 5.87 40.18
N ILE A 77 15.21 4.80 39.53
CA ILE A 77 16.62 4.46 39.34
C ILE A 77 17.16 5.22 38.13
N ASP A 78 16.53 5.07 36.97
CA ASP A 78 16.93 5.75 35.74
C ASP A 78 15.84 5.75 34.66
N LYS A 79 16.07 6.54 33.60
CA LYS A 79 15.21 6.66 32.43
C LYS A 79 16.01 6.64 31.12
N TYR A 80 15.45 5.96 30.14
CA TYR A 80 15.99 5.89 28.80
C TYR A 80 14.94 6.24 27.76
N PHE A 81 15.28 7.16 26.87
CA PHE A 81 14.46 7.56 25.73
C PHE A 81 15.34 7.59 24.49
N SER A 82 14.79 7.16 23.36
CA SER A 82 15.50 7.11 22.09
C SER A 82 14.53 7.13 20.92
N THR A 83 15.05 7.58 19.78
CA THR A 83 14.38 7.49 18.49
C THR A 83 14.71 6.16 17.80
N ILE A 84 13.93 5.85 16.77
CA ILE A 84 14.05 4.67 15.92
C ILE A 84 14.02 5.12 14.47
N GLU A 85 14.71 4.37 13.60
CA GLU A 85 14.65 4.55 12.15
C GLU A 85 13.94 3.38 11.45
N GLN A 86 13.31 3.69 10.30
CA GLN A 86 12.64 2.76 9.40
C GLN A 86 11.46 2.01 10.04
N TRP A 87 10.51 1.54 9.25
CA TRP A 87 9.35 0.75 9.71
C TRP A 87 8.61 1.38 10.90
N LEU A 88 8.53 2.71 10.92
CA LEU A 88 8.11 3.51 12.06
C LEU A 88 6.63 3.25 12.36
N THR A 89 6.38 2.62 13.50
CA THR A 89 5.04 2.29 14.00
C THR A 89 5.09 2.27 15.52
N SER A 90 3.98 2.57 16.21
CA SER A 90 3.90 2.46 17.67
C SER A 90 4.33 1.07 18.15
N THR A 91 3.87 0.03 17.47
CA THR A 91 4.27 -1.36 17.74
C THR A 91 5.77 -1.61 17.62
N LYS A 92 6.47 -0.91 16.71
CA LYS A 92 7.94 -1.00 16.61
C LYS A 92 8.59 -0.33 17.81
N ALA A 93 8.10 0.85 18.21
CA ALA A 93 8.57 1.57 19.38
C ALA A 93 8.41 0.75 20.67
N GLU A 94 7.23 0.20 20.90
CA GLU A 94 6.95 -0.68 22.05
C GLU A 94 7.85 -1.94 22.03
N THR A 95 8.01 -2.59 20.87
CA THR A 95 8.88 -3.77 20.74
C THR A 95 10.35 -3.42 20.97
N MET A 96 10.76 -2.22 20.56
CA MET A 96 12.12 -1.72 20.79
C MET A 96 12.37 -1.41 22.26
N ALA A 97 11.39 -0.80 22.95
CA ALA A 97 11.45 -0.60 24.40
C ALA A 97 11.59 -1.93 25.13
N PHE A 98 10.82 -2.94 24.72
CA PHE A 98 10.93 -4.31 25.26
C PHE A 98 12.32 -4.90 25.01
N PHE A 99 12.82 -4.82 23.78
CA PHE A 99 14.15 -5.31 23.42
C PHE A 99 15.26 -4.68 24.29
N VAL A 100 15.24 -3.36 24.46
CA VAL A 100 16.22 -2.66 25.29
C VAL A 100 16.05 -3.01 26.78
N ALA A 101 14.81 -3.17 27.27
CA ALA A 101 14.55 -3.61 28.63
C ALA A 101 15.15 -4.99 28.92
N LEU A 102 15.09 -5.93 27.97
CA LEU A 102 15.72 -7.25 28.13
C LEU A 102 17.26 -7.16 28.25
N LEU A 103 17.89 -6.20 27.58
CA LEU A 103 19.35 -6.00 27.66
C LEU A 103 19.81 -5.45 29.02
N LEU A 104 18.91 -4.78 29.74
CA LEU A 104 19.15 -4.24 31.08
C LEU A 104 19.04 -5.29 32.19
N ILE A 105 18.54 -6.49 31.87
CA ILE A 105 18.38 -7.58 32.85
C ILE A 105 19.75 -8.07 33.32
N ASN A 106 19.83 -8.29 34.62
CA ASN A 106 20.97 -8.83 35.36
C ASN A 106 20.51 -10.10 36.08
N GLU A 107 21.31 -11.17 36.11
CA GLU A 107 20.92 -12.44 36.73
C GLU A 107 20.77 -12.37 38.26
N ASP A 108 21.36 -11.37 38.91
CA ASP A 108 21.35 -11.21 40.37
C ASP A 108 20.05 -10.60 40.92
N LYS A 109 19.15 -10.12 40.06
CA LYS A 109 17.93 -9.39 40.46
C LYS A 109 16.69 -9.89 39.73
N ASN A 110 15.54 -9.74 40.37
CA ASN A 110 14.25 -10.07 39.76
C ASN A 110 13.75 -8.87 38.95
N PHE A 111 13.47 -9.06 37.66
CA PHE A 111 12.93 -8.00 36.80
C PHE A 111 11.46 -8.26 36.49
N ILE A 112 10.64 -7.22 36.64
CA ILE A 112 9.22 -7.23 36.26
C ILE A 112 9.01 -6.15 35.22
N ILE A 113 8.58 -6.54 34.01
CA ILE A 113 8.36 -5.61 32.89
C ILE A 113 6.87 -5.34 32.72
N TYR A 114 6.50 -4.06 32.70
CA TYR A 114 5.13 -3.59 32.51
C TYR A 114 4.97 -2.94 31.14
N THR A 115 3.98 -3.38 30.38
CA THR A 115 3.65 -2.83 29.06
C THR A 115 2.16 -2.88 28.79
N ASP A 116 1.63 -1.90 28.06
CA ASP A 116 0.26 -1.94 27.52
C ASP A 116 0.17 -2.65 26.14
N SER A 117 1.33 -2.92 25.52
CA SER A 117 1.43 -3.48 24.17
C SER A 117 0.96 -4.93 24.11
N SER A 118 -0.23 -5.10 23.54
CA SER A 118 -0.79 -6.43 23.29
C SER A 118 0.04 -7.25 22.30
N ASN A 119 0.82 -6.59 21.42
CA ASN A 119 1.68 -7.28 20.46
C ASN A 119 2.93 -7.86 21.13
N VAL A 120 3.54 -7.11 22.04
CA VAL A 120 4.71 -7.57 22.83
C VAL A 120 4.32 -8.78 23.66
N ILE A 121 3.23 -8.69 24.43
CA ILE A 121 2.78 -9.78 25.32
C ILE A 121 2.49 -11.05 24.52
N LYS A 122 1.70 -10.95 23.45
CA LYS A 122 1.33 -12.10 22.62
C LYS A 122 2.56 -12.81 22.04
N ASN A 123 3.53 -12.06 21.54
CA ASN A 123 4.73 -12.65 20.93
C ASN A 123 5.67 -13.20 22.01
N TYR A 124 5.78 -12.55 23.17
CA TYR A 124 6.52 -13.04 24.32
C TYR A 124 5.97 -14.39 24.81
N GLU A 125 4.66 -14.48 25.04
CA GLU A 125 3.99 -15.73 25.45
C GLU A 125 4.21 -16.85 24.43
N LEU A 126 4.20 -16.53 23.12
CA LEU A 126 4.44 -17.51 22.07
C LEU A 126 5.90 -18.03 22.07
N LEU A 127 6.87 -17.15 22.33
CA LEU A 127 8.29 -17.50 22.35
C LEU A 127 8.71 -18.25 23.60
N THR A 128 8.11 -17.95 24.76
CA THR A 128 8.42 -18.60 26.05
C THR A 128 7.58 -19.85 26.32
N ASN A 129 6.66 -20.20 25.42
CA ASN A 129 5.83 -21.37 25.59
C ASN A 129 6.65 -22.66 25.48
N LYS A 130 6.81 -23.36 26.61
CA LYS A 130 7.55 -24.63 26.72
C LYS A 130 7.02 -25.75 25.83
N TRP A 131 5.75 -25.70 25.43
CA TRP A 131 5.08 -26.74 24.64
C TRP A 131 5.15 -26.48 23.13
N LEU A 132 5.59 -25.29 22.71
CA LEU A 132 5.65 -24.88 21.30
C LEU A 132 7.07 -24.49 20.92
N SER A 133 7.73 -25.33 20.12
CA SER A 133 9.01 -24.95 19.53
C SER A 133 8.77 -23.94 18.40
N THR A 134 9.17 -22.69 18.63
CA THR A 134 9.08 -21.65 17.60
C THR A 134 10.24 -21.77 16.62
N THR A 135 9.94 -22.13 15.37
CA THR A 135 10.97 -22.24 14.31
C THR A 135 11.30 -20.88 13.70
N THR A 136 12.46 -20.77 13.02
CA THR A 136 12.84 -19.58 12.21
C THR A 136 11.72 -19.18 11.25
N ARG A 137 11.02 -20.16 10.67
CA ARG A 137 9.91 -19.93 9.74
C ARG A 137 8.73 -19.24 10.41
N ASP A 138 8.48 -19.50 11.68
CA ASP A 138 7.34 -18.92 12.40
C ASP A 138 7.61 -17.48 12.79
N ILE A 139 8.84 -17.16 13.19
CA ILE A 139 9.29 -15.78 13.45
C ILE A 139 9.21 -14.94 12.17
N LEU A 140 9.65 -15.49 11.02
CA LEU A 140 9.50 -14.83 9.72
C LEU A 140 8.04 -14.56 9.30
N LYS A 141 7.07 -15.26 9.91
CA LYS A 141 5.64 -15.00 9.67
C LYS A 141 5.06 -13.92 10.57
N PHE A 142 5.79 -13.44 11.57
CA PHE A 142 5.30 -12.36 12.42
C PHE A 142 4.90 -11.16 11.57
N ASN A 143 3.80 -10.51 11.94
CA ASN A 143 3.24 -9.43 11.13
C ASN A 143 4.14 -8.20 11.12
N LYS A 144 4.81 -7.92 12.24
CA LYS A 144 5.64 -6.73 12.47
C LYS A 144 6.89 -7.09 13.28
N ASN A 145 7.97 -6.37 13.00
CA ASN A 145 9.27 -6.40 13.67
C ASN A 145 9.91 -7.80 13.75
N ASN A 146 9.68 -8.66 12.75
CA ASN A 146 10.19 -10.05 12.77
C ASN A 146 11.72 -10.14 12.96
N ALA A 147 12.50 -9.25 12.35
CA ALA A 147 13.94 -9.16 12.51
C ALA A 147 14.34 -8.85 13.97
N LEU A 148 13.61 -7.94 14.64
CA LEU A 148 13.83 -7.60 16.04
C LEU A 148 13.47 -8.78 16.96
N TRP A 149 12.40 -9.51 16.63
CA TRP A 149 11.98 -10.70 17.37
C TRP A 149 12.98 -11.86 17.29
N PHE A 150 13.84 -11.93 16.26
CA PHE A 150 14.97 -12.87 16.26
C PHE A 150 15.99 -12.54 17.35
N ASN A 151 16.35 -11.26 17.51
CA ASN A 151 17.26 -10.82 18.58
C ASN A 151 16.64 -11.05 19.96
N ILE A 152 15.36 -10.69 20.12
CA ILE A 152 14.61 -10.92 21.37
C ILE A 152 14.60 -12.41 21.72
N LYS A 153 14.30 -13.30 20.76
CA LYS A 153 14.28 -14.73 21.02
C LYS A 153 15.62 -15.25 21.52
N GLU A 154 16.72 -14.84 20.88
CA GLU A 154 18.06 -15.28 21.29
C GLU A 154 18.42 -14.82 22.72
N ILE A 155 17.99 -13.62 23.11
CA ILE A 155 18.14 -13.12 24.49
C ILE A 155 17.27 -13.95 25.45
N LEU A 156 16.00 -14.19 25.10
CA LEU A 156 15.09 -14.98 25.94
C LEU A 156 15.58 -16.44 26.12
N ASP A 157 16.10 -17.05 25.05
CA ASP A 157 16.69 -18.40 25.07
C ASP A 157 17.94 -18.45 25.97
N SER A 158 18.61 -17.31 26.21
CA SER A 158 19.78 -17.22 27.10
C SER A 158 19.43 -17.09 28.59
N PHE A 159 18.20 -16.71 28.93
CA PHE A 159 17.80 -16.56 30.32
C PHE A 159 17.50 -17.90 30.98
N THR A 160 18.03 -18.08 32.19
CA THR A 160 17.81 -19.26 33.02
C THR A 160 16.54 -19.14 33.88
N GLN A 161 16.15 -17.91 34.22
CA GLN A 161 14.97 -17.61 35.03
C GLN A 161 13.79 -17.15 34.18
N GLN A 162 12.58 -17.42 34.67
CA GLN A 162 11.36 -16.95 34.04
C GLN A 162 11.17 -15.45 34.30
N LEU A 163 11.01 -14.69 33.22
CA LEU A 163 10.77 -13.25 33.27
C LEU A 163 9.27 -12.95 33.40
N ASP A 164 8.90 -12.05 34.31
CA ASP A 164 7.51 -11.62 34.47
C ASP A 164 7.23 -10.39 33.58
N VAL A 165 6.38 -10.59 32.57
CA VAL A 165 5.91 -9.53 31.67
C VAL A 165 4.42 -9.32 31.90
N ILE A 166 4.06 -8.19 32.50
CA ILE A 166 2.70 -7.89 32.98
C ILE A 166 2.02 -6.88 32.06
N LYS A 167 0.81 -7.23 31.62
CA LYS A 167 -0.04 -6.32 30.87
C LYS A 167 -0.62 -5.21 31.75
N VAL A 168 -0.29 -3.97 31.44
CA VAL A 168 -0.99 -2.80 32.00
C VAL A 168 -2.29 -2.62 31.21
N LYS A 169 -3.40 -2.43 31.91
CA LYS A 169 -4.68 -2.10 31.24
C LYS A 169 -4.59 -0.65 30.74
N SER A 170 -4.77 -0.46 29.44
CA SER A 170 -4.98 0.86 28.86
C SER A 170 -6.10 1.60 29.63
N HIS A 171 -5.85 2.85 30.03
CA HIS A 171 -6.73 3.69 30.87
C HIS A 171 -6.97 3.22 32.32
N SER A 172 -6.08 2.40 32.89
CA SER A 172 -6.10 2.10 34.32
C SER A 172 -5.31 3.12 35.14
N ASN A 173 -5.57 3.22 36.45
CA ASN A 173 -4.89 4.09 37.42
C ASN A 173 -3.41 3.69 37.68
N ASN A 174 -2.67 3.24 36.67
CA ASN A 174 -1.23 2.99 36.81
C ASN A 174 -0.46 4.30 36.59
N LYS A 175 -0.21 4.99 37.71
CA LYS A 175 0.41 6.32 37.72
C LYS A 175 1.74 6.35 36.96
N LEU A 176 2.62 5.37 37.21
CA LEU A 176 3.97 5.33 36.63
C LEU A 176 3.97 5.09 35.12
N HIS A 177 3.02 4.31 34.60
CA HIS A 177 2.88 4.15 33.15
C HIS A 177 2.34 5.41 32.49
N ASN A 178 1.36 6.09 33.10
CA ASN A 178 0.83 7.34 32.56
C ASN A 178 1.89 8.45 32.55
N GLU A 179 2.75 8.49 33.57
CA GLU A 179 3.91 9.40 33.62
C GLU A 179 4.90 9.12 32.46
N LEU A 180 5.14 7.85 32.12
CA LEU A 180 5.98 7.48 30.97
C LEU A 180 5.37 7.96 29.64
N ASP A 181 4.07 7.73 29.43
CA ASP A 181 3.37 8.19 28.21
C ASP A 181 3.47 9.73 28.05
N GLU A 182 3.31 10.48 29.14
CA GLU A 182 3.41 11.94 29.16
C GLU A 182 4.84 12.41 28.85
N GLU A 183 5.85 11.76 29.42
CA GLU A 183 7.24 12.07 29.12
C GLU A 183 7.59 11.80 27.66
N ILE A 184 7.14 10.67 27.09
CA ILE A 184 7.35 10.38 25.65
C ILE A 184 6.73 11.48 24.79
N ARG A 185 5.54 11.98 25.14
CA ARG A 185 4.92 13.10 24.41
C ARG A 185 5.74 14.37 24.51
N GLY A 186 6.31 14.67 25.69
CA GLY A 186 7.17 15.83 25.90
C GLY A 186 8.49 15.79 25.12
N TRP A 187 8.97 14.60 24.76
CA TRP A 187 10.21 14.45 23.98
C TRP A 187 10.05 14.77 22.49
N TYR A 188 8.84 14.80 21.93
CA TYR A 188 8.66 15.13 20.51
C TYR A 188 9.11 16.55 20.16
N ASP A 189 8.94 17.52 21.07
CA ASP A 189 9.40 18.89 20.86
C ASP A 189 10.94 19.03 20.93
N MET A 190 11.62 18.01 21.45
CA MET A 190 13.07 17.99 21.68
C MET A 190 13.72 16.72 21.08
N GLU A 191 13.13 16.17 20.02
CA GLU A 191 13.55 14.91 19.41
C GLU A 191 15.04 14.93 19.03
N ASP A 192 15.54 16.05 18.51
CA ASP A 192 16.94 16.25 18.09
C ASP A 192 17.97 15.97 19.19
N ARG A 193 17.54 15.96 20.46
CA ARG A 193 18.40 15.66 21.62
C ARG A 193 18.49 14.16 21.93
N LEU A 194 17.63 13.34 21.34
CA LEU A 194 17.62 11.90 21.50
C LEU A 194 18.58 11.25 20.51
N ALA A 195 19.41 10.35 21.02
CA ALA A 195 20.23 9.50 20.16
C ALA A 195 19.34 8.45 19.50
N ASN A 196 19.66 8.10 18.25
CA ASN A 196 19.05 6.96 17.58
C ASN A 196 19.72 5.66 18.04
N THR A 197 18.92 4.67 18.40
CA THR A 197 19.42 3.34 18.78
C THR A 197 19.54 2.43 17.56
N LEU A 198 20.77 2.25 17.07
CA LEU A 198 21.11 1.39 15.93
C LEU A 198 21.37 -0.06 16.33
N ILE A 199 20.58 -0.98 15.78
CA ILE A 199 20.61 -2.42 16.10
C ILE A 199 21.41 -3.19 15.04
N ILE A 200 22.21 -4.16 15.50
CA ILE A 200 22.77 -5.21 14.66
C ILE A 200 21.82 -6.40 14.68
N TYR A 201 21.41 -6.84 13.48
CA TYR A 201 20.63 -8.06 13.30
C TYR A 201 21.60 -9.17 12.89
N ASN A 202 22.09 -9.94 13.87
CA ASN A 202 22.93 -11.09 13.61
C ASN A 202 22.78 -12.08 14.77
N THR A 203 21.86 -13.04 14.61
CA THR A 203 21.62 -14.09 15.59
C THR A 203 21.96 -15.45 15.00
N GLU A 204 22.18 -16.46 15.85
CA GLU A 204 22.48 -17.80 15.35
C GLU A 204 21.38 -18.37 14.44
N GLN A 205 20.12 -18.07 14.75
CA GLN A 205 18.95 -18.50 13.98
C GLN A 205 18.63 -17.57 12.78
N TYR A 206 19.30 -16.41 12.70
CA TYR A 206 19.09 -15.37 11.68
C TYR A 206 20.43 -14.75 11.24
N LYS A 207 21.37 -15.60 10.82
CA LYS A 207 22.72 -15.20 10.38
C LYS A 207 22.72 -14.28 9.17
N PHE A 208 21.70 -14.40 8.33
CA PHE A 208 21.55 -13.64 7.10
C PHE A 208 20.24 -12.86 7.13
N PRO A 209 20.27 -11.61 7.62
CA PRO A 209 19.11 -10.74 7.55
C PRO A 209 18.61 -10.58 6.12
N ILE A 210 17.31 -10.75 5.95
CA ILE A 210 16.68 -10.61 4.64
C ILE A 210 16.46 -9.12 4.40
N MET A 211 17.07 -8.62 3.33
CA MET A 211 17.03 -7.20 2.97
C MET A 211 16.40 -6.99 1.60
N TRP A 212 15.85 -5.80 1.40
CA TRP A 212 15.43 -5.27 0.12
C TRP A 212 15.99 -3.86 -0.03
N ASN A 213 16.79 -3.61 -1.07
CA ASN A 213 17.46 -2.32 -1.30
C ASN A 213 18.18 -1.76 -0.06
N ASN A 214 18.92 -2.62 0.65
CA ASN A 214 19.61 -2.32 1.92
C ASN A 214 18.69 -2.02 3.12
N TYR A 215 17.38 -2.15 2.99
CA TYR A 215 16.43 -2.10 4.10
C TYR A 215 16.14 -3.51 4.61
N ILE A 216 16.20 -3.70 5.93
CA ILE A 216 15.83 -4.99 6.53
C ILE A 216 14.32 -5.16 6.44
N ILE A 217 13.87 -6.37 6.09
CA ILE A 217 12.44 -6.67 5.98
C ILE A 217 11.90 -7.00 7.37
N GLU A 218 11.17 -6.06 7.97
CA GLU A 218 10.60 -6.20 9.32
C GLU A 218 9.15 -6.74 9.36
N MET A 219 8.60 -7.20 8.24
CA MET A 219 7.24 -7.75 8.19
C MET A 219 7.22 -9.18 7.70
N ASN A 220 6.05 -9.82 7.76
CA ASN A 220 5.84 -11.16 7.22
C ASN A 220 6.41 -11.27 5.79
N LEU A 221 7.41 -12.14 5.62
CA LEU A 221 8.20 -12.21 4.38
C LEU A 221 7.33 -12.49 3.14
N ARG A 222 6.35 -13.39 3.26
CA ARG A 222 5.45 -13.71 2.15
C ARG A 222 4.57 -12.51 1.79
N ARG A 223 4.08 -11.76 2.78
CA ARG A 223 3.30 -10.54 2.54
C ARG A 223 4.17 -9.48 1.87
N PHE A 224 5.42 -9.33 2.29
CA PHE A 224 6.37 -8.40 1.66
C PHE A 224 6.67 -8.76 0.19
N ILE A 225 6.95 -10.03 -0.11
CA ILE A 225 7.17 -10.47 -1.51
C ILE A 225 5.91 -10.25 -2.37
N ARG A 226 4.72 -10.53 -1.83
CA ARG A 226 3.45 -10.24 -2.50
C ARG A 226 3.25 -8.74 -2.72
N LEU A 227 3.70 -7.91 -1.78
CA LEU A 227 3.65 -6.47 -1.90
C LEU A 227 4.56 -6.01 -3.04
N LEU A 228 5.84 -6.39 -3.01
CA LEU A 228 6.83 -6.07 -4.05
C LEU A 228 6.33 -6.44 -5.45
N THR A 229 5.91 -7.70 -5.64
CA THR A 229 5.45 -8.19 -6.94
C THR A 229 4.21 -7.45 -7.46
N ARG A 230 3.29 -7.05 -6.58
CA ARG A 230 2.13 -6.24 -6.94
C ARG A 230 2.53 -4.82 -7.36
N THR A 231 3.40 -4.16 -6.59
CA THR A 231 3.86 -2.81 -6.89
C THR A 231 4.66 -2.79 -8.20
N GLN A 232 5.59 -3.74 -8.40
CA GLN A 232 6.32 -3.91 -9.66
C GLN A 232 5.38 -4.11 -10.85
N GLY A 233 4.32 -4.92 -10.68
CA GLY A 233 3.31 -5.12 -11.70
C GLY A 233 2.56 -3.83 -12.06
N LEU A 234 2.21 -3.04 -11.04
CA LEU A 234 1.53 -1.75 -11.23
C LEU A 234 2.44 -0.72 -11.92
N GLU A 235 3.69 -0.60 -11.49
CA GLU A 235 4.67 0.29 -12.14
C GLU A 235 4.89 -0.07 -13.60
N LYS A 236 5.10 -1.36 -13.90
CA LYS A 236 5.21 -1.84 -15.29
C LYS A 236 3.97 -1.48 -16.11
N PHE A 237 2.78 -1.64 -15.52
CA PHE A 237 1.52 -1.26 -16.17
C PHE A 237 1.43 0.25 -16.42
N LEU A 238 1.78 1.10 -15.45
CA LEU A 238 1.77 2.56 -15.57
C LEU A 238 2.83 3.06 -16.57
N ASN A 239 3.97 2.40 -16.64
CA ASN A 239 5.07 2.73 -17.55
C ASN A 239 4.81 2.35 -19.01
N LEU A 240 3.76 1.56 -19.30
CA LEU A 240 3.32 1.35 -20.67
C LEU A 240 3.05 2.71 -21.34
N ASN A 241 3.58 2.91 -22.55
CA ASN A 241 3.43 4.19 -23.27
C ASN A 241 1.96 4.62 -23.43
N ARG A 242 1.01 3.68 -23.48
CA ARG A 242 -0.44 3.98 -23.56
C ARG A 242 -1.03 4.58 -22.27
N ASN A 243 -0.42 4.31 -21.11
CA ASN A 243 -0.90 4.76 -19.81
C ASN A 243 -0.21 6.04 -19.31
N TRP A 244 0.56 6.72 -20.17
CA TRP A 244 1.35 7.89 -19.80
C TRP A 244 0.56 9.00 -19.10
N ARG A 245 -0.72 9.19 -19.46
CA ARG A 245 -1.59 10.19 -18.81
C ARG A 245 -1.80 9.90 -17.33
N TYR A 246 -1.89 8.63 -16.94
CA TYR A 246 -2.10 8.23 -15.55
C TYR A 246 -0.83 8.29 -14.69
N ARG A 247 0.30 8.70 -15.28
CA ARG A 247 1.50 9.12 -14.54
C ARG A 247 1.50 10.62 -14.21
N LEU A 248 0.61 11.39 -14.87
CA LEU A 248 0.46 12.84 -14.71
C LEU A 248 -0.87 13.23 -14.07
N LEU A 249 -1.82 12.30 -13.99
CA LEU A 249 -3.16 12.54 -13.48
C LEU A 249 -3.38 11.68 -12.24
N ASP A 250 -3.91 12.29 -11.19
CA ASP A 250 -4.18 11.60 -9.92
C ASP A 250 -5.37 10.65 -10.03
N VAL A 251 -5.08 9.35 -10.04
CA VAL A 251 -6.09 8.28 -10.08
C VAL A 251 -6.23 7.64 -8.71
N LYS A 252 -7.48 7.48 -8.23
CA LYS A 252 -7.75 6.68 -7.03
C LYS A 252 -7.79 5.19 -7.40
N TRP A 253 -6.61 4.57 -7.48
CA TRP A 253 -6.43 3.17 -7.90
C TRP A 253 -7.19 2.14 -7.04
N GLU A 254 -7.42 2.44 -5.76
CA GLU A 254 -8.23 1.59 -4.87
C GLU A 254 -9.62 1.33 -5.44
N ILE A 255 -10.30 2.37 -5.94
CA ILE A 255 -11.63 2.26 -6.55
C ILE A 255 -11.54 1.48 -7.87
N VAL A 256 -10.50 1.73 -8.67
CA VAL A 256 -10.27 1.02 -9.94
C VAL A 256 -10.10 -0.48 -9.70
N PHE A 257 -9.29 -0.87 -8.73
CA PHE A 257 -9.08 -2.28 -8.37
C PHE A 257 -10.33 -2.92 -7.76
N SER A 258 -11.06 -2.19 -6.91
CA SER A 258 -12.36 -2.63 -6.40
C SER A 258 -13.34 -2.88 -7.55
N TYR A 259 -13.42 -1.98 -8.53
CA TYR A 259 -14.27 -2.12 -9.71
C TYR A 259 -13.91 -3.32 -10.59
N ILE A 260 -12.62 -3.56 -10.84
CA ILE A 260 -12.14 -4.72 -11.59
C ILE A 260 -12.49 -6.03 -10.87
N ASN A 261 -12.43 -6.03 -9.54
CA ASN A 261 -12.71 -7.20 -8.72
C ASN A 261 -14.18 -7.34 -8.30
N LYS A 262 -15.03 -6.34 -8.55
CA LYS A 262 -16.46 -6.41 -8.23
C LYS A 262 -17.11 -7.59 -8.98
N GLN A 263 -17.55 -8.56 -8.19
CA GLN A 263 -18.38 -9.69 -8.57
C GLN A 263 -19.84 -9.38 -8.21
N VAL A 264 -20.79 -10.06 -8.85
CA VAL A 264 -22.21 -9.95 -8.50
C VAL A 264 -22.45 -10.68 -7.18
N ILE A 265 -23.33 -10.16 -6.33
CA ILE A 265 -23.63 -10.67 -4.98
C ILE A 265 -24.18 -12.11 -5.08
N GLY A 266 -23.60 -13.04 -4.32
CA GLY A 266 -24.09 -14.42 -4.19
C GLY A 266 -23.03 -15.54 -4.34
N GLU A 267 -21.76 -15.23 -4.53
CA GLU A 267 -20.74 -16.24 -4.86
C GLU A 267 -19.63 -16.45 -3.82
N THR A 268 -19.16 -17.70 -3.76
CA THR A 268 -17.96 -18.13 -3.02
C THR A 268 -16.77 -18.25 -3.98
N THR A 269 -15.55 -18.12 -3.45
CA THR A 269 -14.27 -18.17 -4.19
C THR A 269 -13.97 -19.47 -4.97
N TYR A 270 -14.87 -20.44 -4.97
CA TYR A 270 -14.62 -21.82 -5.40
C TYR A 270 -15.34 -22.23 -6.70
N LYS A 271 -16.13 -21.36 -7.32
CA LYS A 271 -16.82 -21.65 -8.60
C LYS A 271 -16.40 -20.69 -9.70
N THR A 272 -16.11 -21.23 -10.89
CA THR A 272 -15.77 -20.43 -12.08
C THR A 272 -17.02 -20.20 -12.92
N ASP A 273 -17.50 -18.97 -12.97
CA ASP A 273 -18.62 -18.56 -13.83
C ASP A 273 -18.12 -17.90 -15.13
N LYS A 274 -18.55 -18.41 -16.29
CA LYS A 274 -18.15 -17.91 -17.62
C LYS A 274 -18.63 -16.48 -17.88
N PHE A 275 -19.82 -16.11 -17.42
CA PHE A 275 -20.35 -14.75 -17.54
C PHE A 275 -19.51 -13.76 -16.72
N ILE A 276 -19.11 -14.13 -15.51
CA ILE A 276 -18.26 -13.28 -14.66
C ILE A 276 -16.86 -13.13 -15.25
N CYS A 277 -16.25 -14.23 -15.72
CA CYS A 277 -14.99 -14.18 -16.44
C CYS A 277 -15.07 -13.24 -17.66
N LYS A 278 -16.19 -13.28 -18.40
CA LYS A 278 -16.44 -12.39 -19.54
C LYS A 278 -16.56 -10.92 -19.11
N GLN A 279 -17.27 -10.64 -18.02
CA GLN A 279 -17.39 -9.27 -17.49
C GLN A 279 -16.02 -8.74 -17.04
N LYS A 280 -15.26 -9.50 -16.24
CA LYS A 280 -13.91 -9.13 -15.80
C LYS A 280 -12.98 -8.90 -16.99
N ARG A 281 -13.01 -9.80 -17.98
CA ARG A 281 -12.27 -9.62 -19.24
C ARG A 281 -12.63 -8.31 -19.93
N MET A 282 -13.93 -7.97 -20.05
CA MET A 282 -14.36 -6.72 -20.67
C MET A 282 -13.86 -5.48 -19.91
N LYS A 283 -13.88 -5.50 -18.57
CA LYS A 283 -13.34 -4.41 -17.73
C LYS A 283 -11.84 -4.21 -18.01
N ILE A 284 -11.07 -5.30 -18.00
CA ILE A 284 -9.63 -5.27 -18.29
C ILE A 284 -9.36 -4.79 -19.72
N GLN A 285 -10.07 -5.32 -20.72
CA GLN A 285 -9.90 -4.90 -22.11
C GLN A 285 -10.18 -3.40 -22.31
N ARG A 286 -11.14 -2.82 -21.60
CA ARG A 286 -11.36 -1.36 -21.64
C ARG A 286 -10.24 -0.59 -20.97
N LEU A 287 -9.81 -1.01 -19.78
CA LEU A 287 -8.71 -0.38 -19.06
C LEU A 287 -7.44 -0.29 -19.91
N ILE A 288 -7.10 -1.36 -20.63
CA ILE A 288 -5.89 -1.45 -21.46
C ILE A 288 -6.11 -1.01 -22.91
N GLU A 289 -7.32 -0.56 -23.27
CA GLU A 289 -7.73 -0.14 -24.62
C GLU A 289 -7.67 -1.25 -25.71
N GLU A 290 -7.83 -2.53 -25.32
CA GLU A 290 -7.79 -3.70 -26.21
C GLU A 290 -9.17 -4.36 -26.44
N ILE A 291 -10.23 -3.54 -26.50
CA ILE A 291 -11.50 -3.98 -27.06
C ILE A 291 -11.38 -4.11 -28.59
N PRO A 292 -12.11 -5.02 -29.26
CA PRO A 292 -11.98 -5.29 -30.70
C PRO A 292 -12.54 -4.16 -31.58
N THR A 293 -11.87 -3.00 -31.59
CA THR A 293 -12.09 -1.92 -32.56
C THR A 293 -11.50 -2.30 -33.92
N ILE A 294 -11.87 -1.61 -34.99
CA ILE A 294 -11.33 -1.93 -36.32
C ILE A 294 -9.80 -1.83 -36.33
N GLU A 295 -9.22 -0.77 -35.77
CA GLU A 295 -7.76 -0.61 -35.72
C GLU A 295 -7.07 -1.69 -34.86
N LEU A 296 -7.75 -2.27 -33.86
CA LEU A 296 -7.21 -3.42 -33.13
C LEU A 296 -7.34 -4.71 -33.96
N MET A 297 -8.46 -4.90 -34.65
CA MET A 297 -8.72 -6.08 -35.47
C MET A 297 -7.76 -6.17 -36.66
N LYS A 298 -7.37 -5.03 -37.24
CA LYS A 298 -6.32 -4.96 -38.28
C LYS A 298 -4.96 -5.48 -37.80
N LYS A 299 -4.64 -5.41 -36.51
CA LYS A 299 -3.37 -5.97 -35.97
C LYS A 299 -3.34 -7.49 -35.96
N SER A 300 -4.51 -8.13 -35.99
CA SER A 300 -4.67 -9.59 -36.00
C SER A 300 -5.10 -10.15 -37.36
N SER A 301 -5.74 -9.33 -38.20
CA SER A 301 -6.27 -9.75 -39.51
C SER A 301 -6.30 -8.54 -40.46
N TYR A 302 -5.13 -8.05 -40.86
CA TYR A 302 -4.97 -6.86 -41.68
C TYR A 302 -5.62 -7.04 -43.06
N GLU A 303 -5.43 -8.20 -43.69
CA GLU A 303 -5.95 -8.49 -45.05
C GLU A 303 -7.48 -8.35 -45.12
N ILE A 304 -8.18 -8.66 -44.03
CA ILE A 304 -9.65 -8.58 -43.95
C ILE A 304 -10.14 -7.15 -43.71
N TYR A 305 -9.44 -6.39 -42.86
CA TYR A 305 -9.95 -5.12 -42.33
C TYR A 305 -9.19 -3.88 -42.81
N GLN A 306 -8.19 -3.99 -43.69
CA GLN A 306 -7.36 -2.86 -44.13
C GLN A 306 -8.19 -1.65 -44.60
N ASP A 307 -9.25 -1.89 -45.38
CA ASP A 307 -10.10 -0.85 -45.95
C ASP A 307 -11.22 -0.38 -45.00
N PHE A 308 -11.36 -1.04 -43.85
CA PHE A 308 -12.43 -0.74 -42.90
C PHE A 308 -12.11 0.56 -42.15
N LYS A 309 -13.14 1.40 -42.07
CA LYS A 309 -13.19 2.61 -41.23
C LYS A 309 -14.22 2.40 -40.13
N CYS A 310 -14.54 3.45 -39.39
CA CYS A 310 -15.60 3.41 -38.37
C CYS A 310 -16.92 2.85 -38.92
N VAL A 311 -17.47 1.89 -38.17
CA VAL A 311 -18.67 1.11 -38.48
C VAL A 311 -19.91 1.99 -38.68
N PHE A 312 -19.94 3.17 -38.06
CA PHE A 312 -21.07 4.11 -38.16
C PHE A 312 -20.81 5.32 -39.05
N CYS A 313 -19.63 5.95 -38.93
CA CYS A 313 -19.38 7.18 -39.67
C CYS A 313 -18.73 6.98 -41.03
N TYR A 314 -18.11 5.80 -41.27
CA TYR A 314 -17.39 5.45 -42.50
C TYR A 314 -16.29 6.45 -42.93
N LYS A 315 -15.93 7.41 -42.07
CA LYS A 315 -15.04 8.53 -42.41
C LYS A 315 -13.68 8.44 -41.72
N LYS A 316 -13.65 8.17 -40.41
CA LYS A 316 -12.43 8.13 -39.60
C LYS A 316 -12.03 6.70 -39.26
N LYS A 317 -10.75 6.52 -38.95
CA LYS A 317 -10.22 5.30 -38.31
C LYS A 317 -10.94 5.03 -36.99
N GLU A 318 -11.19 3.77 -36.66
CA GLU A 318 -11.91 3.39 -35.44
C GLU A 318 -10.93 2.90 -34.37
N ASP A 319 -10.29 3.86 -33.71
CA ASP A 319 -9.53 3.63 -32.49
C ASP A 319 -10.46 3.56 -31.25
N PHE A 320 -9.89 3.25 -30.09
CA PHE A 320 -10.62 3.17 -28.82
C PHE A 320 -11.45 4.42 -28.53
N HIS A 321 -10.89 5.62 -28.75
CA HIS A 321 -11.55 6.88 -28.43
C HIS A 321 -12.68 7.20 -29.42
N HIS A 322 -12.50 6.87 -30.69
CA HIS A 322 -13.44 7.15 -31.75
C HIS A 322 -14.73 6.33 -31.63
N VAL A 323 -14.65 5.08 -31.13
CA VAL A 323 -15.84 4.24 -30.88
C VAL A 323 -16.89 5.02 -30.05
N TRP A 324 -16.44 5.71 -29.01
CA TRP A 324 -17.32 6.45 -28.11
C TRP A 324 -17.67 7.85 -28.62
N THR A 325 -16.70 8.55 -29.22
CA THR A 325 -16.83 9.96 -29.63
C THR A 325 -17.32 10.16 -31.07
N CYS A 326 -17.60 9.07 -31.80
CA CYS A 326 -18.13 9.09 -33.15
C CYS A 326 -19.35 10.02 -33.28
N ARG A 327 -19.48 10.72 -34.42
CA ARG A 327 -20.58 11.67 -34.68
C ARG A 327 -21.96 11.04 -34.44
N HIS A 328 -22.12 9.75 -34.77
CA HIS A 328 -23.35 8.98 -34.54
C HIS A 328 -23.67 8.87 -33.03
N ASN A 329 -22.67 8.59 -32.21
CA ASN A 329 -22.83 8.34 -30.78
C ASN A 329 -22.89 9.61 -29.92
N ARG A 330 -22.68 10.81 -30.48
CA ARG A 330 -22.62 12.06 -29.70
C ARG A 330 -23.86 12.32 -28.84
N LYS A 331 -25.06 12.14 -29.39
CA LYS A 331 -26.31 12.34 -28.64
C LYS A 331 -26.49 11.29 -27.55
N ILE A 332 -26.18 10.03 -27.87
CA ILE A 332 -26.23 8.89 -26.94
C ILE A 332 -25.26 9.12 -25.78
N LEU A 333 -24.01 9.49 -26.07
CA LEU A 333 -22.99 9.75 -25.05
C LEU A 333 -23.39 10.90 -24.13
N LYS A 334 -23.95 11.99 -24.67
CA LYS A 334 -24.49 13.09 -23.84
C LYS A 334 -25.59 12.62 -22.89
N GLN A 335 -26.49 11.73 -23.34
CA GLN A 335 -27.53 11.15 -22.49
C GLN A 335 -26.93 10.24 -21.40
N ILE A 336 -25.95 9.40 -21.74
CA ILE A 336 -25.24 8.55 -20.77
C ILE A 336 -24.56 9.39 -19.70
N ILE A 337 -23.87 10.47 -20.09
CA ILE A 337 -23.21 11.40 -19.15
C ILE A 337 -24.25 11.97 -18.17
N LYS A 338 -25.37 12.48 -18.68
CA LYS A 338 -26.45 13.03 -17.84
C LYS A 338 -26.96 11.99 -16.84
N ARG A 339 -27.30 10.78 -17.31
CA ARG A 339 -27.76 9.68 -16.44
C ARG A 339 -26.71 9.27 -15.41
N THR A 340 -25.42 9.32 -15.77
CA THR A 340 -24.31 9.02 -14.86
C THR A 340 -24.24 10.04 -13.73
N ILE A 341 -24.40 11.33 -14.04
CA ILE A 341 -24.48 12.40 -13.03
C ILE A 341 -25.70 12.18 -12.13
N ASP A 342 -26.88 11.90 -12.72
CA ASP A 342 -28.10 11.63 -11.95
C ASP A 342 -27.96 10.39 -11.03
N LYS A 343 -27.20 9.37 -11.46
CA LYS A 343 -26.90 8.18 -10.64
C LYS A 343 -25.91 8.52 -9.53
N LEU A 344 -24.88 9.33 -9.79
CA LEU A 344 -23.95 9.80 -8.76
C LEU A 344 -24.68 10.57 -7.67
N ILE A 345 -25.57 11.50 -8.03
CA ILE A 345 -26.38 12.27 -7.06
C ILE A 345 -27.25 11.33 -6.20
N ARG A 346 -27.90 10.35 -6.83
CA ARG A 346 -28.69 9.33 -6.10
C ARG A 346 -27.84 8.52 -5.12
N LEU A 347 -26.68 8.05 -5.55
CA LEU A 347 -25.76 7.32 -4.67
C LEU A 347 -25.29 8.20 -3.50
N LEU A 348 -24.94 9.46 -3.75
CA LEU A 348 -24.51 10.38 -2.68
C LEU A 348 -25.57 10.52 -1.58
N LYS A 349 -26.86 10.62 -1.96
CA LYS A 349 -27.98 10.64 -1.02
C LYS A 349 -28.15 9.32 -0.28
N GLU A 350 -28.09 8.19 -0.99
CA GLU A 350 -28.20 6.85 -0.40
C GLU A 350 -27.12 6.62 0.68
N TYR A 351 -25.92 7.17 0.47
CA TYR A 351 -24.81 7.09 1.42
C TYR A 351 -24.73 8.26 2.43
N GLY A 352 -25.79 9.07 2.53
CA GLY A 352 -26.00 10.03 3.63
C GLY A 352 -25.50 11.47 3.40
N ALA A 353 -25.18 11.88 2.17
CA ALA A 353 -24.83 13.26 1.90
C ALA A 353 -26.02 14.21 2.17
N THR A 354 -25.79 15.24 2.99
CA THR A 354 -26.81 16.20 3.45
C THR A 354 -26.90 17.47 2.60
N VAL A 355 -26.10 17.57 1.54
CA VAL A 355 -25.96 18.77 0.71
C VAL A 355 -27.07 18.86 -0.35
N ASP A 356 -27.52 20.09 -0.63
CA ASP A 356 -28.49 20.40 -1.70
C ASP A 356 -28.04 19.88 -3.08
N GLU A 357 -28.94 19.19 -3.77
CA GLU A 357 -28.74 18.63 -5.11
C GLU A 357 -28.31 19.68 -6.13
N ASN A 358 -28.85 20.89 -6.06
CA ASN A 358 -28.53 21.94 -7.02
C ASN A 358 -27.07 22.39 -6.89
N LYS A 359 -26.56 22.44 -5.65
CA LYS A 359 -25.16 22.73 -5.36
C LYS A 359 -24.26 21.60 -5.85
N ILE A 360 -24.63 20.35 -5.56
CA ILE A 360 -23.89 19.17 -6.03
C ILE A 360 -23.82 19.14 -7.56
N LEU A 361 -24.93 19.39 -8.25
CA LEU A 361 -24.99 19.41 -9.71
C LEU A 361 -24.10 20.51 -10.30
N THR A 362 -24.12 21.70 -9.70
CA THR A 362 -23.30 22.83 -10.11
C THR A 362 -21.81 22.52 -9.98
N ASP A 363 -21.41 21.86 -8.89
CA ASP A 363 -20.02 21.48 -8.66
C ASP A 363 -19.59 20.29 -9.55
N ILE A 364 -20.44 19.27 -9.71
CA ILE A 364 -20.19 18.13 -10.60
C ILE A 364 -19.95 18.60 -12.05
N ASN A 365 -20.74 19.57 -12.53
CA ASN A 365 -20.61 20.11 -13.88
C ASN A 365 -19.29 20.85 -14.14
N LYS A 366 -18.52 21.20 -13.10
CA LYS A 366 -17.18 21.80 -13.25
C LYS A 366 -16.10 20.75 -13.54
N PHE A 367 -16.33 19.47 -13.24
CA PHE A 367 -15.30 18.45 -13.42
C PHE A 367 -15.17 18.02 -14.88
N ASP A 368 -13.95 18.14 -15.43
CA ASP A 368 -13.61 17.73 -16.80
C ASP A 368 -13.95 16.25 -17.10
N ILE A 369 -13.99 15.40 -16.06
CA ILE A 369 -14.32 13.97 -16.17
C ILE A 369 -15.70 13.72 -16.81
N PHE A 370 -16.65 14.65 -16.70
CA PHE A 370 -17.98 14.52 -17.30
C PHE A 370 -18.07 15.11 -18.71
N PHE A 371 -16.94 15.47 -19.33
CA PHE A 371 -16.88 15.96 -20.70
C PHE A 371 -16.17 14.96 -21.61
N PRO A 372 -16.61 14.76 -22.86
CA PRO A 372 -16.01 13.79 -23.77
C PRO A 372 -14.76 14.32 -24.50
N LYS A 373 -14.39 15.60 -24.30
CA LYS A 373 -13.29 16.23 -25.04
C LYS A 373 -11.96 15.80 -24.46
N PHE A 374 -11.08 15.27 -25.31
CA PHE A 374 -9.74 14.88 -24.91
C PHE A 374 -8.87 16.11 -24.63
N ARG A 375 -8.19 16.09 -23.48
CA ARG A 375 -7.14 17.03 -23.07
C ARG A 375 -6.01 16.23 -22.44
N LYS A 376 -4.76 16.67 -22.65
CA LYS A 376 -3.57 15.96 -22.17
C LYS A 376 -3.46 16.01 -20.63
N ASP A 377 -3.82 17.14 -20.06
CA ASP A 377 -3.66 17.56 -18.66
C ASP A 377 -4.91 17.33 -17.79
N LYS A 378 -6.01 16.83 -18.37
CA LYS A 378 -7.28 16.63 -17.67
C LYS A 378 -7.86 15.26 -17.97
N PHE A 379 -8.62 14.72 -17.03
CA PHE A 379 -9.47 13.58 -17.30
C PHE A 379 -10.63 13.95 -18.23
N ASN A 380 -11.23 12.96 -18.86
CA ASN A 380 -12.44 13.09 -19.66
C ASN A 380 -13.33 11.85 -19.48
N PHE A 381 -14.55 11.89 -20.01
CA PHE A 381 -15.53 10.81 -19.78
C PHE A 381 -15.07 9.45 -20.32
N ILE A 382 -14.19 9.42 -21.32
CA ILE A 382 -13.60 8.16 -21.82
C ILE A 382 -12.74 7.49 -20.75
N ASP A 383 -12.10 8.26 -19.85
CA ASP A 383 -11.37 7.71 -18.72
C ASP A 383 -12.31 6.96 -17.74
N LEU A 384 -13.54 7.46 -17.48
CA LEU A 384 -14.57 6.70 -16.75
C LEU A 384 -14.98 5.43 -17.49
N ILE A 385 -15.10 5.47 -18.82
CA ILE A 385 -15.43 4.29 -19.64
C ILE A 385 -14.32 3.22 -19.53
N LYS A 386 -13.06 3.63 -19.39
CA LYS A 386 -11.92 2.74 -19.12
C LYS A 386 -11.95 2.12 -17.72
N GLY A 387 -12.77 2.65 -16.81
CA GLY A 387 -12.81 2.24 -15.41
C GLY A 387 -11.85 3.02 -14.52
N ILE A 388 -11.38 4.20 -14.95
CA ILE A 388 -10.49 5.07 -14.17
C ILE A 388 -11.33 6.04 -13.33
N PHE A 389 -10.95 6.19 -12.06
CA PHE A 389 -11.63 7.09 -11.12
C PHE A 389 -10.69 8.23 -10.67
N PRO A 390 -11.01 9.51 -10.94
CA PRO A 390 -10.16 10.64 -10.54
C PRO A 390 -10.11 10.83 -9.02
N LYS A 391 -8.91 11.13 -8.48
CA LYS A 391 -8.74 11.51 -7.06
C LYS A 391 -9.52 12.78 -6.72
N GLN A 392 -9.55 13.77 -7.61
CA GLN A 392 -10.33 15.00 -7.43
C GLN A 392 -11.83 14.74 -7.17
N LEU A 393 -12.40 13.71 -7.81
CA LEU A 393 -13.78 13.31 -7.57
C LEU A 393 -13.93 12.59 -6.23
N TYR A 394 -12.96 11.75 -5.85
CA TYR A 394 -12.91 11.11 -4.53
C TYR A 394 -12.85 12.15 -3.41
N ASP A 395 -11.93 13.12 -3.48
CA ASP A 395 -11.74 14.16 -2.47
C ASP A 395 -12.98 15.05 -2.35
N TYR A 396 -13.67 15.31 -3.46
CA TYR A 396 -14.95 16.02 -3.44
C TYR A 396 -16.02 15.22 -2.70
N ILE A 397 -16.13 13.91 -2.96
CA ILE A 397 -17.11 13.05 -2.28
C ILE A 397 -16.79 12.93 -0.78
N GLU A 398 -15.51 12.84 -0.41
CA GLU A 398 -15.07 12.81 0.99
C GLU A 398 -15.44 14.10 1.74
N LYS A 399 -15.36 15.26 1.07
CA LYS A 399 -15.79 16.56 1.63
C LYS A 399 -17.31 16.68 1.84
N LEU A 400 -18.12 15.84 1.21
CA LEU A 400 -19.58 15.85 1.36
C LEU A 400 -20.07 15.07 2.60
N GLU A 401 -19.17 14.76 3.53
CA GLU A 401 -19.45 14.03 4.79
C GLU A 401 -20.13 12.66 4.59
N VAL A 402 -19.88 12.02 3.43
CA VAL A 402 -20.33 10.65 3.16
C VAL A 402 -19.72 9.71 4.20
N ILE A 403 -20.57 8.94 4.89
CA ILE A 403 -20.17 8.19 6.09
C ILE A 403 -19.20 7.07 5.71
N GLY A 404 -17.91 7.25 5.98
CA GLY A 404 -16.89 6.20 5.96
C GLY A 404 -16.24 5.92 4.59
N LYS A 405 -14.89 5.80 4.59
CA LYS A 405 -14.08 5.56 3.38
C LYS A 405 -14.52 4.36 2.54
N LYS A 406 -14.96 3.27 3.20
CA LYS A 406 -15.46 2.05 2.51
C LYS A 406 -16.70 2.33 1.66
N ASN A 407 -17.56 3.24 2.11
CA ASN A 407 -18.77 3.61 1.40
C ASN A 407 -18.45 4.44 0.16
N ILE A 408 -17.45 5.33 0.24
CA ILE A 408 -16.96 6.08 -0.93
C ILE A 408 -16.38 5.12 -1.98
N VAL A 409 -15.61 4.12 -1.56
CA VAL A 409 -15.08 3.09 -2.48
C VAL A 409 -16.22 2.30 -3.11
N SER A 410 -17.22 1.87 -2.33
CA SER A 410 -18.41 1.16 -2.84
C SER A 410 -19.17 2.01 -3.87
N LEU A 411 -19.44 3.28 -3.53
CA LEU A 411 -20.09 4.25 -4.40
C LEU A 411 -19.33 4.43 -5.72
N GLY A 412 -18.02 4.67 -5.68
CA GLY A 412 -17.20 4.80 -6.89
C GLY A 412 -17.21 3.54 -7.73
N THR A 413 -17.17 2.37 -7.09
CA THR A 413 -17.24 1.06 -7.73
C THR A 413 -18.59 0.83 -8.42
N GLU A 414 -19.69 1.24 -7.78
CA GLU A 414 -21.04 1.22 -8.36
C GLU A 414 -21.19 2.17 -9.55
N LEU A 415 -20.64 3.38 -9.45
CA LEU A 415 -20.68 4.35 -10.54
C LEU A 415 -19.93 3.84 -11.79
N LEU A 416 -18.72 3.29 -11.61
CA LEU A 416 -17.95 2.70 -12.72
C LEU A 416 -18.68 1.51 -13.35
N GLN A 417 -19.38 0.70 -12.54
CA GLN A 417 -20.22 -0.39 -13.04
C GLN A 417 -21.41 0.15 -13.85
N TYR A 418 -22.06 1.20 -13.39
CA TYR A 418 -23.14 1.85 -14.11
C TYR A 418 -22.69 2.40 -15.48
N VAL A 419 -21.57 3.13 -15.52
CA VAL A 419 -20.98 3.64 -16.77
C VAL A 419 -20.65 2.50 -17.74
N MET A 420 -20.09 1.41 -17.21
CA MET A 420 -19.79 0.20 -18.00
C MET A 420 -21.03 -0.36 -18.68
N ASP A 421 -22.12 -0.50 -17.93
CA ASP A 421 -23.36 -1.12 -18.40
C ASP A 421 -24.09 -0.23 -19.42
N GLU A 422 -24.24 1.08 -19.13
CA GLU A 422 -24.87 2.04 -20.06
C GLU A 422 -24.12 2.11 -21.40
N THR A 423 -22.79 2.24 -21.36
CA THR A 423 -21.98 2.32 -22.58
C THR A 423 -21.91 0.99 -23.32
N LYS A 424 -21.99 -0.14 -22.61
CA LYS A 424 -22.08 -1.46 -23.21
C LYS A 424 -23.41 -1.60 -23.96
N GLN A 425 -24.52 -1.29 -23.30
CA GLN A 425 -25.87 -1.46 -23.84
C GLN A 425 -26.15 -0.52 -25.01
N HIS A 426 -25.83 0.76 -24.88
CA HIS A 426 -26.28 1.79 -25.83
C HIS A 426 -25.27 2.11 -26.95
N ILE A 427 -24.00 1.75 -26.80
CA ILE A 427 -22.97 2.04 -27.82
C ILE A 427 -22.29 0.76 -28.30
N TRP A 428 -21.71 -0.02 -27.38
CA TRP A 428 -20.87 -1.16 -27.76
C TRP A 428 -21.65 -2.30 -28.43
N LEU A 429 -22.78 -2.73 -27.85
CA LEU A 429 -23.61 -3.79 -28.44
C LEU A 429 -24.19 -3.40 -29.81
N PRO A 430 -24.79 -2.20 -30.00
CA PRO A 430 -25.22 -1.75 -31.33
C PRO A 430 -24.09 -1.70 -32.35
N ARG A 431 -22.89 -1.26 -31.95
CA ARG A 431 -21.69 -1.33 -32.81
C ARG A 431 -21.36 -2.75 -33.21
N CYS A 432 -21.38 -3.70 -32.28
CA CYS A 432 -21.10 -5.12 -32.56
C CYS A 432 -22.09 -5.70 -33.56
N GLU A 433 -23.39 -5.42 -33.39
CA GLU A 433 -24.40 -5.90 -34.34
C GLU A 433 -24.24 -5.27 -35.72
N LYS A 434 -23.94 -3.97 -35.79
CA LYS A 434 -23.68 -3.31 -37.08
C LYS A 434 -22.44 -3.88 -37.78
N LEU A 435 -21.37 -4.18 -37.03
CA LEU A 435 -20.18 -4.82 -37.58
C LEU A 435 -20.50 -6.20 -38.15
N LYS A 436 -21.27 -7.04 -37.45
CA LYS A 436 -21.70 -8.35 -37.97
C LYS A 436 -22.45 -8.22 -39.29
N ILE A 437 -23.31 -7.21 -39.44
CA ILE A 437 -24.03 -6.96 -40.70
C ILE A 437 -23.07 -6.57 -41.82
N ILE A 438 -22.09 -5.71 -41.53
CA ILE A 438 -21.06 -5.29 -42.51
C ILE A 438 -20.23 -6.51 -42.93
N GLU A 439 -19.72 -7.29 -41.97
CA GLU A 439 -18.92 -8.49 -42.24
C GLU A 439 -19.67 -9.49 -43.13
N LYS A 440 -20.96 -9.75 -42.85
CA LYS A 440 -21.80 -10.59 -43.69
C LYS A 440 -21.94 -10.07 -45.13
N ARG A 441 -22.07 -8.75 -45.31
CA ARG A 441 -22.14 -8.13 -46.65
C ARG A 441 -20.82 -8.23 -47.42
N HIS A 442 -19.70 -8.22 -46.72
CA HIS A 442 -18.37 -8.43 -47.29
C HIS A 442 -18.00 -9.92 -47.46
N GLY A 443 -18.92 -10.85 -47.16
CA GLY A 443 -18.67 -12.29 -47.27
C GLY A 443 -17.67 -12.84 -46.25
N ILE A 444 -17.38 -12.11 -45.17
CA ILE A 444 -16.38 -12.50 -44.17
C ILE A 444 -16.97 -13.58 -43.25
N THR A 445 -16.37 -14.77 -43.23
CA THR A 445 -16.79 -15.88 -42.37
C THR A 445 -15.95 -16.00 -41.10
N GLU A 446 -16.41 -16.76 -40.10
CA GLU A 446 -15.61 -17.05 -38.91
C GLU A 446 -14.32 -17.82 -39.21
N LYS A 447 -14.30 -18.62 -40.29
CA LYS A 447 -13.11 -19.35 -40.72
C LYS A 447 -12.04 -18.39 -41.25
N ASP A 448 -12.45 -17.34 -41.95
CA ASP A 448 -11.51 -16.34 -42.49
C ASP A 448 -10.80 -15.59 -41.38
N LYS A 449 -11.51 -15.26 -40.29
CA LYS A 449 -10.92 -14.59 -39.11
C LYS A 449 -9.91 -15.44 -38.32
N LYS A 450 -9.81 -16.75 -38.62
CA LYS A 450 -8.86 -17.67 -37.99
C LYS A 450 -7.63 -17.93 -38.86
N LYS A 451 -7.63 -17.48 -40.12
CA LYS A 451 -6.47 -17.60 -40.99
C LYS A 451 -5.38 -16.63 -40.53
N SER A 452 -4.14 -17.07 -40.56
CA SER A 452 -2.98 -16.20 -40.34
C SER A 452 -2.76 -15.34 -41.58
N ASP A 453 -2.57 -14.03 -41.38
CA ASP A 453 -2.15 -13.14 -42.47
C ASP A 453 -0.80 -13.61 -43.03
N SER A 454 -0.67 -13.55 -44.36
CA SER A 454 0.53 -13.96 -45.08
C SER A 454 1.67 -12.94 -44.94
N ASN A 455 1.32 -11.66 -44.78
CA ASN A 455 2.23 -10.58 -44.44
C ASN A 455 2.04 -10.20 -42.98
N VAL A 456 3.11 -10.17 -42.17
CA VAL A 456 3.07 -9.53 -40.84
C VAL A 456 2.56 -8.11 -41.05
N GLY A 457 1.33 -7.84 -40.59
CA GLY A 457 0.61 -6.62 -40.96
C GLY A 457 1.45 -5.37 -40.72
N LYS A 458 1.72 -4.59 -41.76
CA LYS A 458 2.50 -3.34 -41.70
C LYS A 458 2.04 -2.42 -40.55
N GLU A 459 0.73 -2.43 -40.24
CA GLU A 459 0.17 -1.70 -39.09
C GLU A 459 0.65 -2.17 -37.71
N LYS A 460 1.00 -3.46 -37.53
CA LYS A 460 1.55 -3.97 -36.26
C LYS A 460 2.99 -3.48 -36.06
N GLN A 461 3.77 -3.37 -37.13
CA GLN A 461 5.08 -2.72 -37.12
C GLN A 461 4.94 -1.20 -36.92
N GLU A 462 4.04 -0.53 -37.63
CA GLU A 462 3.77 0.90 -37.46
C GLU A 462 3.26 1.25 -36.05
N ASP A 463 2.39 0.44 -35.42
CA ASP A 463 1.90 0.68 -34.06
C ASP A 463 2.96 0.42 -32.98
N ILE A 464 3.96 -0.44 -33.26
CA ILE A 464 5.15 -0.59 -32.41
C ILE A 464 6.05 0.64 -32.55
N LEU A 465 6.22 1.16 -33.78
CA LEU A 465 7.08 2.29 -34.10
C LEU A 465 6.47 3.67 -33.76
N GLN A 466 5.14 3.83 -33.81
CA GLN A 466 4.42 5.09 -33.58
C GLN A 466 3.98 5.32 -32.14
N ARG A 467 4.19 4.36 -31.22
CA ARG A 467 3.91 4.60 -29.81
C ARG A 467 4.83 5.71 -29.32
N PRO A 468 4.30 6.87 -28.90
CA PRO A 468 5.14 7.95 -28.43
C PRO A 468 6.01 7.42 -27.28
N ILE A 469 7.33 7.55 -27.42
CA ILE A 469 8.27 7.27 -26.35
C ILE A 469 8.07 8.38 -25.32
N ASN A 470 7.14 8.15 -24.40
CA ASN A 470 6.91 9.06 -23.28
C ASN A 470 7.70 8.53 -22.07
N LEU A 471 8.87 9.16 -21.85
CA LEU A 471 9.76 8.90 -20.72
C LEU A 471 9.37 9.71 -19.48
N PHE A 472 8.45 10.67 -19.61
CA PHE A 472 8.11 11.57 -18.50
C PHE A 472 7.38 10.81 -17.39
N GLY A 473 7.86 11.03 -16.16
CA GLY A 473 7.26 10.54 -14.91
C GLY A 473 7.15 9.02 -14.83
N ARG A 474 8.07 8.26 -15.46
CA ARG A 474 8.10 6.81 -15.29
C ARG A 474 8.46 6.47 -13.85
N TYR A 475 7.77 5.47 -13.31
CA TYR A 475 8.04 4.95 -11.98
C TYR A 475 9.20 3.97 -12.06
N GLU A 476 10.18 4.14 -11.20
CA GLU A 476 11.36 3.28 -11.11
C GLU A 476 11.64 2.95 -9.64
N ASP A 477 12.38 1.88 -9.41
CA ASP A 477 12.92 1.49 -8.11
C ASP A 477 11.92 1.26 -6.95
N LEU A 478 10.62 1.10 -7.24
CA LEU A 478 9.59 0.84 -6.23
C LEU A 478 9.53 1.91 -5.15
N GLU A 479 9.53 3.18 -5.57
CA GLU A 479 9.52 4.34 -4.69
C GLU A 479 8.40 4.25 -3.63
N GLY A 480 7.21 3.79 -4.00
CA GLY A 480 6.11 3.58 -3.04
C GLY A 480 6.38 2.53 -1.95
N VAL A 481 7.20 1.52 -2.22
CA VAL A 481 7.63 0.55 -1.18
C VAL A 481 8.67 1.19 -0.27
N LYS A 482 9.60 1.96 -0.84
CA LYS A 482 10.60 2.72 -0.07
C LYS A 482 9.93 3.74 0.86
N GLU A 483 8.98 4.52 0.36
CA GLU A 483 8.20 5.48 1.14
C GLU A 483 7.37 4.81 2.24
N TYR A 484 6.79 3.64 1.97
CA TYR A 484 6.09 2.87 2.99
C TYR A 484 7.03 2.40 4.11
N ILE A 485 8.25 1.96 3.78
CA ILE A 485 9.25 1.55 4.76
C ILE A 485 9.75 2.74 5.59
N LEU A 486 10.02 3.88 4.96
CA LEU A 486 10.57 5.05 5.64
C LEU A 486 9.52 5.82 6.43
N PHE A 487 8.36 6.05 5.83
CA PHE A 487 7.39 7.05 6.27
C PHE A 487 6.02 6.48 6.65
N GLY A 488 5.77 5.20 6.39
CA GLY A 488 4.45 4.59 6.58
C GLY A 488 3.38 5.12 5.61
N LYS A 489 3.76 5.81 4.53
CA LYS A 489 2.84 6.30 3.47
C LYS A 489 2.07 5.15 2.83
N GLU A 490 0.85 5.39 2.31
CA GLU A 490 0.16 4.32 1.59
C GLU A 490 0.96 3.93 0.34
N ILE A 491 1.10 2.62 0.08
CA ILE A 491 1.92 2.14 -1.04
C ILE A 491 1.40 2.62 -2.39
N LEU A 492 0.18 3.12 -2.52
CA LEU A 492 -0.33 3.69 -3.77
C LEU A 492 -0.18 5.21 -3.84
N ASP A 493 0.24 5.87 -2.77
CA ASP A 493 0.39 7.33 -2.73
C ASP A 493 1.54 7.83 -3.60
N PHE A 494 2.53 7.00 -3.93
CA PHE A 494 3.56 7.34 -4.93
C PHE A 494 2.97 7.62 -6.33
N THR A 495 1.74 7.18 -6.59
CA THR A 495 1.01 7.48 -7.84
C THR A 495 0.30 8.84 -7.81
N VAL A 496 0.26 9.49 -6.65
CA VAL A 496 -0.19 10.88 -6.53
C VAL A 496 0.93 11.74 -7.08
N VAL A 497 0.61 12.56 -8.07
CA VAL A 497 1.53 13.53 -8.65
C VAL A 497 1.83 14.56 -7.58
N VAL A 498 2.89 14.32 -6.82
CA VAL A 498 3.60 15.41 -6.18
C VAL A 498 4.11 16.23 -7.35
N ASN A 499 3.52 17.42 -7.57
CA ASN A 499 4.08 18.41 -8.47
C ASN A 499 5.53 18.59 -8.03
N ARG A 500 6.48 17.89 -8.67
CA ARG A 500 7.89 18.23 -8.61
C ARG A 500 7.96 19.56 -9.33
N VAL A 501 7.65 20.65 -8.61
CA VAL A 501 8.02 22.00 -9.01
C VAL A 501 9.54 22.03 -8.86
N GLY A 502 10.22 21.42 -9.83
CA GLY A 502 11.60 21.75 -10.10
C GLY A 502 11.55 23.20 -10.56
N LYS A 503 11.90 24.12 -9.66
CA LYS A 503 12.49 25.37 -10.08
C LYS A 503 13.70 24.99 -10.94
N ILE A 504 13.58 25.19 -12.24
CA ILE A 504 14.73 25.37 -13.13
C ILE A 504 15.26 26.78 -12.85
#